data_AF-A0A846SSV9-F1
#
_entry.id   AF-A0A846SSV9-F1
#
_cell.length_a   1.000
_cell.length_b   1.000
_cell.length_c   1.000
_cell.angle_alpha   90.00
_cell.angle_beta   90.00
_cell.angle_gamma   90.00
#
_symmetry.space_group_name_H-M   'P 1'
#
loop_
_entity.id
_entity.type
_entity.pdbx_description
1 polymer ?
#
loop_
_entity_poly.entity_id
_entity_poly.type
_entity_poly.pdbx_seq_one_letter_code
_entity_poly.pdbx_strand_id
1 'polypeptide(L)'
;MISKFNFKAAGGAVAALAVVWFVWQWGFCRFYVEPGYMAIITAKSGEALPLGQILAQPGQKGIQEQPLGEGRHFRNPWLYQHQIMPLITIPPGRVGVVTLKVGADLPAGEFLAEPGQKGIWRRVLGPGKHRLNPYGYQIDIADAVSIPVGYVGVVTSLSGRQTTPDAFAGRGEKGVRQDILQPGLYYINPKELQVDLLEIGVNQVSLQAKPAVK
;
A
#
# COMPACT_ATOMS: atom_id res chain seq x y z
N MET A 1 -44.54 -8.16 53.86
CA MET A 1 -44.96 -8.69 52.54
C MET A 1 -43.87 -8.38 51.53
N ILE A 2 -43.02 -9.36 51.23
CA ILE A 2 -41.95 -9.19 50.23
C ILE A 2 -42.47 -9.79 48.93
N SER A 3 -42.63 -8.93 47.93
CA SER A 3 -43.07 -9.27 46.58
C SER A 3 -42.24 -10.43 46.02
N LYS A 4 -42.90 -11.55 45.68
CA LYS A 4 -42.32 -12.61 44.86
C LYS A 4 -42.10 -12.02 43.46
N PHE A 5 -40.96 -11.36 43.28
CA PHE A 5 -40.53 -10.84 41.99
C PHE A 5 -40.52 -12.01 40.99
N ASN A 6 -41.30 -11.88 39.93
CA ASN A 6 -41.67 -12.96 39.02
C ASN A 6 -40.47 -13.34 38.12
N PHE A 7 -39.48 -14.01 38.70
CA PHE A 7 -38.19 -14.34 38.09
C PHE A 7 -38.34 -15.14 36.78
N LYS A 8 -39.41 -15.95 36.67
CA LYS A 8 -39.73 -16.70 35.44
C LYS A 8 -40.22 -15.83 34.29
N ALA A 9 -41.04 -14.82 34.57
CA ALA A 9 -41.52 -13.87 33.56
C ALA A 9 -40.39 -12.93 33.10
N ALA A 10 -39.55 -12.48 34.05
CA ALA A 10 -38.34 -11.73 33.75
C ALA A 10 -37.35 -12.56 32.90
N GLY A 11 -37.16 -13.84 33.22
CA GLY A 11 -36.32 -14.75 32.43
C GLY A 11 -36.82 -14.97 30.99
N GLY A 12 -38.14 -15.11 30.80
CA GLY A 12 -38.74 -15.25 29.48
C GLY A 12 -38.55 -14.01 28.59
N ALA A 13 -38.68 -12.81 29.16
CA ALA A 13 -38.46 -11.55 28.44
C ALA A 13 -37.00 -11.36 28.01
N VAL A 14 -36.04 -11.69 28.89
CA VAL A 14 -34.61 -11.63 28.57
C VAL A 14 -34.25 -12.63 27.46
N ALA A 15 -34.80 -13.84 27.50
CA ALA A 15 -34.59 -14.84 26.44
C ALA A 15 -35.13 -14.37 25.09
N ALA A 16 -36.33 -13.78 25.06
CA ALA A 16 -36.90 -13.23 23.83
C ALA A 16 -36.05 -12.08 23.26
N LEU A 17 -35.58 -11.15 24.11
CA LEU A 17 -34.69 -10.07 23.69
C LEU A 17 -33.35 -10.59 23.16
N ALA A 18 -32.79 -11.64 23.76
CA ALA A 18 -31.56 -12.27 23.29
C ALA A 18 -31.73 -12.90 21.89
N VAL A 19 -32.88 -13.55 21.64
CA VAL A 19 -33.18 -14.11 20.31
C VAL A 19 -33.35 -13.00 19.27
N VAL A 20 -34.10 -11.94 19.58
CA VAL A 20 -34.26 -10.79 18.69
C VAL A 20 -32.92 -10.13 18.40
N TRP A 21 -32.09 -9.92 19.42
CA TRP A 21 -30.74 -9.38 19.27
C TRP A 21 -29.86 -10.27 18.39
N PHE A 22 -29.93 -11.59 18.57
CA PHE A 22 -29.18 -12.55 17.75
C PHE A 22 -29.62 -12.52 16.29
N VAL A 23 -30.93 -12.52 16.03
CA VAL A 23 -31.50 -12.40 14.68
C VAL A 23 -31.11 -11.07 14.04
N TRP A 24 -31.11 -9.98 14.81
CA TRP A 24 -30.68 -8.67 14.33
C TRP A 24 -29.19 -8.66 13.95
N GLN A 25 -28.32 -9.14 14.85
CA GLN A 25 -26.88 -9.21 14.60
C GLN A 25 -26.55 -10.12 13.41
N TRP A 26 -27.27 -11.22 13.24
CA TRP A 26 -27.01 -12.17 12.16
C TRP A 26 -27.64 -11.79 10.82
N GLY A 27 -28.82 -11.15 10.85
CA GLY A 27 -29.56 -10.76 9.65
C GLY A 27 -29.11 -9.42 9.09
N PHE A 28 -29.05 -8.38 9.94
CA PHE A 28 -28.84 -6.99 9.50
C PHE A 28 -27.39 -6.53 9.63
N CYS A 29 -26.67 -6.93 10.68
CA CYS A 29 -25.29 -6.50 10.88
C CYS A 29 -24.27 -7.31 10.06
N ARG A 30 -24.66 -8.48 9.56
CA ARG A 30 -23.78 -9.40 8.85
C ARG A 30 -23.69 -9.02 7.38
N PHE A 31 -22.47 -8.83 6.89
CA PHE A 31 -22.19 -8.78 5.46
C PHE A 31 -20.99 -9.64 5.12
N TYR A 32 -20.90 -10.03 3.85
CA TYR A 32 -19.85 -10.91 3.35
C TYR A 32 -19.06 -10.18 2.27
N VAL A 33 -17.74 -10.31 2.35
CA VAL A 33 -16.80 -9.77 1.37
C VAL A 33 -16.23 -10.95 0.61
N GLU A 34 -16.45 -10.94 -0.70
CA GLU A 34 -16.00 -11.99 -1.61
C GLU A 34 -14.46 -12.06 -1.69
N PRO A 35 -13.89 -13.24 -1.99
CA PRO A 35 -12.45 -13.37 -2.20
C PRO A 35 -11.97 -12.46 -3.34
N GLY A 36 -10.91 -11.68 -3.10
CA GLY A 36 -10.43 -10.71 -4.09
C GLY A 36 -11.12 -9.35 -4.03
N TYR A 37 -12.08 -9.17 -3.11
CA TYR A 37 -12.68 -7.89 -2.76
C TYR A 37 -12.33 -7.50 -1.31
N MET A 38 -12.36 -6.19 -1.06
CA MET A 38 -12.21 -5.59 0.25
C MET A 38 -13.37 -4.62 0.48
N ALA A 39 -13.74 -4.41 1.74
CA ALA A 39 -14.79 -3.46 2.10
C ALA A 39 -14.18 -2.19 2.70
N ILE A 40 -14.45 -1.05 2.07
CA ILE A 40 -14.19 0.27 2.64
C ILE A 40 -15.33 0.59 3.60
N ILE A 41 -14.98 0.94 4.83
CA ILE A 41 -15.94 1.27 5.87
C ILE A 41 -15.96 2.76 6.10
N THR A 42 -17.14 3.34 6.06
CA THR A 42 -17.38 4.74 6.42
C THR A 42 -18.20 4.78 7.70
N ALA A 43 -17.61 5.29 8.78
CA ALA A 43 -18.29 5.51 10.04
C ALA A 43 -19.15 6.78 9.95
N LYS A 44 -20.46 6.66 10.21
CA LYS A 44 -21.40 7.78 10.23
C LYS A 44 -21.44 8.49 11.59
N SER A 45 -21.07 7.77 12.64
CA SER A 45 -21.04 8.22 14.03
C SER A 45 -19.62 8.06 14.60
N GLY A 46 -19.25 8.93 15.53
CA GLY A 46 -17.92 8.99 16.13
C GLY A 46 -17.46 10.43 16.34
N GLU A 47 -16.22 10.58 16.79
CA GLU A 47 -15.57 11.89 16.93
C GLU A 47 -15.37 12.53 15.54
N ALA A 48 -15.48 13.86 15.46
CA ALA A 48 -15.19 14.58 14.22
C ALA A 48 -13.71 14.43 13.85
N LEU A 49 -13.39 14.32 12.55
CA LEU A 49 -12.00 14.26 12.11
C LEU A 49 -11.27 15.55 12.48
N PRO A 50 -10.03 15.48 12.97
CA PRO A 50 -9.21 16.66 13.16
C PRO A 50 -8.88 17.30 11.80
N LEU A 51 -8.62 18.62 11.82
CA LEU A 51 -8.36 19.40 10.62
C LEU A 51 -7.15 18.82 9.84
N GLY A 52 -7.32 18.57 8.54
CA GLY A 52 -6.26 18.03 7.67
C GLY A 52 -6.19 16.50 7.58
N GLN A 53 -6.91 15.77 8.43
CA GLN A 53 -7.00 14.31 8.36
C GLN A 53 -8.17 13.88 7.46
N ILE A 54 -7.90 13.09 6.42
CA ILE A 54 -8.94 12.60 5.47
C ILE A 54 -9.42 11.19 5.84
N LEU A 55 -8.51 10.34 6.32
CA LEU A 55 -8.82 8.96 6.72
C LEU A 55 -9.08 8.91 8.22
N ALA A 56 -10.23 8.36 8.62
CA ALA A 56 -10.62 8.19 10.00
C ALA A 56 -9.85 7.03 10.66
N GLN A 57 -9.39 7.27 11.89
CA GLN A 57 -8.92 6.23 12.78
C GLN A 57 -10.11 5.48 13.43
N PRO A 58 -9.88 4.34 14.10
CA PRO A 58 -10.93 3.66 14.86
C PRO A 58 -11.60 4.61 15.86
N GLY A 59 -12.93 4.72 15.81
CA GLY A 59 -13.73 5.59 16.69
C GLY A 59 -14.02 6.99 16.13
N GLN A 60 -13.32 7.41 15.08
CA GLN A 60 -13.61 8.66 14.38
C GLN A 60 -14.69 8.44 13.31
N LYS A 61 -15.50 9.48 13.09
CA LYS A 61 -16.43 9.58 11.97
C LYS A 61 -15.62 9.69 10.67
N GLY A 62 -16.11 9.15 9.56
CA GLY A 62 -15.45 9.26 8.24
C GLY A 62 -15.01 7.93 7.64
N ILE A 63 -14.26 8.01 6.54
CA ILE A 63 -13.76 6.83 5.80
C ILE A 63 -12.59 6.23 6.58
N GLN A 64 -12.73 4.99 7.04
CA GLN A 64 -11.71 4.30 7.82
C GLN A 64 -10.43 4.08 7.01
N GLU A 65 -9.27 4.31 7.63
CA GLU A 65 -7.96 4.10 6.99
C GLU A 65 -7.77 2.64 6.55
N GLN A 66 -8.08 1.70 7.45
CA GLN A 66 -7.87 0.27 7.21
C GLN A 66 -9.12 -0.37 6.58
N PRO A 67 -9.03 -0.89 5.34
CA PRO A 67 -10.13 -1.63 4.73
C PRO A 67 -10.30 -3.01 5.39
N LEU A 68 -11.52 -3.54 5.37
CA LEU A 68 -11.79 -4.90 5.81
C LEU A 68 -11.49 -5.89 4.67
N GLY A 69 -10.79 -6.98 4.98
CA GLY A 69 -10.48 -8.04 4.02
C GLY A 69 -11.68 -8.93 3.69
N GLU A 70 -11.41 -9.95 2.88
CA GLU A 70 -12.37 -11.00 2.54
C GLU A 70 -12.89 -11.73 3.78
N GLY A 71 -14.11 -12.28 3.66
CA GLY A 71 -14.76 -13.03 4.72
C GLY A 71 -15.99 -12.33 5.29
N ARG A 72 -16.46 -12.85 6.43
CA ARG A 72 -17.68 -12.39 7.08
C ARG A 72 -17.36 -11.32 8.11
N HIS A 73 -18.00 -10.17 7.99
CA HIS A 73 -17.88 -9.06 8.91
C HIS A 73 -19.22 -8.70 9.53
N PHE A 74 -19.16 -8.13 10.73
CA PHE A 74 -20.33 -7.67 11.47
C PHE A 74 -20.19 -6.18 11.75
N ARG A 75 -20.99 -5.36 11.07
CA ARG A 75 -21.05 -3.91 11.29
C ARG A 75 -22.50 -3.45 11.22
N ASN A 76 -22.91 -2.64 12.19
CA ASN A 76 -24.26 -2.09 12.23
C ASN A 76 -24.47 -1.12 11.04
N PRO A 77 -25.43 -1.36 10.12
CA PRO A 77 -25.69 -0.51 8.96
C PRO A 77 -26.09 0.93 9.29
N TRP A 78 -26.61 1.14 10.52
CA TRP A 78 -26.95 2.48 11.00
C TRP A 78 -25.68 3.28 11.32
N LEU A 79 -24.68 2.66 11.95
CA LEU A 79 -23.45 3.34 12.36
C LEU A 79 -22.39 3.35 11.25
N TYR A 80 -22.40 2.34 10.39
CA TYR A 80 -21.38 2.13 9.36
C TYR A 80 -22.02 1.91 7.99
N GLN A 81 -21.42 2.52 6.98
CA GLN A 81 -21.65 2.19 5.58
C GLN A 81 -20.46 1.39 5.08
N HIS A 82 -20.71 0.36 4.29
CA HIS A 82 -19.66 -0.42 3.65
C HIS A 82 -19.79 -0.29 2.13
N GLN A 83 -18.65 -0.25 1.45
CA GLN A 83 -18.56 -0.29 0.00
C GLN A 83 -17.58 -1.39 -0.38
N ILE A 84 -18.05 -2.36 -1.15
CA ILE A 84 -17.22 -3.48 -1.62
C ILE A 84 -16.48 -3.03 -2.88
N MET A 85 -15.16 -3.19 -2.89
CA MET A 85 -14.27 -2.80 -3.99
C MET A 85 -13.25 -3.92 -4.23
N PRO A 86 -12.75 -4.09 -5.46
CA PRO A 86 -11.72 -5.10 -5.74
C PRO A 86 -10.40 -4.77 -5.00
N LEU A 87 -9.64 -5.80 -4.60
CA LEU A 87 -8.28 -5.64 -4.09
C LEU A 87 -7.34 -5.15 -5.20
N ILE A 88 -6.31 -4.41 -4.79
CA ILE A 88 -5.21 -4.05 -5.67
C ILE A 88 -4.37 -5.30 -5.88
N THR A 89 -4.34 -5.81 -7.11
CA THR A 89 -3.54 -6.97 -7.49
C THR A 89 -2.37 -6.51 -8.35
N ILE A 90 -1.15 -6.75 -7.88
CA ILE A 90 0.07 -6.45 -8.60
C ILE A 90 0.54 -7.74 -9.28
N PRO A 91 0.61 -7.78 -10.62
CA PRO A 91 1.03 -8.97 -11.34
C PRO A 91 2.53 -9.28 -11.10
N PRO A 92 2.95 -10.54 -11.30
CA PRO A 92 4.36 -10.90 -11.22
C PRO A 92 5.18 -10.11 -12.25
N GLY A 93 6.42 -9.76 -11.88
CA GLY A 93 7.31 -8.94 -12.71
C GLY A 93 6.98 -7.44 -12.70
N ARG A 94 6.01 -6.99 -11.89
CA ARG A 94 5.69 -5.58 -11.69
C ARG A 94 5.80 -5.16 -10.24
N VAL A 95 5.88 -3.85 -10.02
CA VAL A 95 5.89 -3.18 -8.72
C VAL A 95 4.74 -2.19 -8.62
N GLY A 96 4.19 -2.03 -7.42
CA GLY A 96 3.23 -0.97 -7.11
C GLY A 96 3.93 0.19 -6.41
N VAL A 97 4.03 1.33 -7.09
CA VAL A 97 4.47 2.58 -6.49
C VAL A 97 3.30 3.20 -5.75
N VAL A 98 3.45 3.39 -4.44
CA VAL A 98 2.39 3.92 -3.58
C VAL A 98 2.61 5.40 -3.35
N THR A 99 1.58 6.19 -3.64
CA THR A 99 1.50 7.61 -3.33
C THR A 99 0.44 7.83 -2.27
N LEU A 100 0.84 8.32 -1.10
CA LEU A 100 -0.06 8.67 -0.02
C LEU A 100 -0.59 10.11 -0.24
N LYS A 101 -1.92 10.25 -0.33
CA LYS A 101 -2.60 11.55 -0.55
C LYS A 101 -2.80 12.35 0.75
N VAL A 102 -2.67 11.67 1.90
CA VAL A 102 -3.10 12.15 3.22
C VAL A 102 -1.95 12.03 4.21
N GLY A 103 -1.66 13.06 4.97
CA GLY A 103 -0.59 13.02 5.98
C GLY A 103 0.06 14.36 6.18
N ALA A 104 1.16 14.36 6.93
CA ALA A 104 1.99 15.55 7.07
C ALA A 104 2.61 15.93 5.71
N ASP A 105 2.71 17.22 5.43
CA ASP A 105 3.40 17.70 4.23
C ASP A 105 4.89 17.36 4.29
N LEU A 106 5.46 17.08 3.12
CA LEU A 106 6.89 16.79 2.98
C LEU A 106 7.73 18.04 3.29
N PRO A 107 8.95 17.85 3.83
CA PRO A 107 9.92 18.92 3.88
C PRO A 107 10.25 19.42 2.46
N ALA A 108 10.39 20.74 2.31
CA ALA A 108 10.62 21.37 1.02
C ALA A 108 11.86 20.79 0.31
N GLY A 109 11.67 20.27 -0.90
CA GLY A 109 12.74 19.69 -1.73
C GLY A 109 12.81 18.16 -1.73
N GLU A 110 12.08 17.47 -0.86
CA GLU A 110 11.93 16.02 -0.91
C GLU A 110 10.56 15.60 -1.48
N PHE A 111 10.56 14.63 -2.40
CA PHE A 111 9.34 14.07 -2.99
C PHE A 111 9.00 12.67 -2.46
N LEU A 112 9.94 12.06 -1.73
CA LEU A 112 9.80 10.73 -1.17
C LEU A 112 9.31 10.82 0.27
N ALA A 113 8.15 10.24 0.51
CA ALA A 113 7.51 10.20 1.81
C ALA A 113 7.99 9.01 2.64
N GLU A 114 8.17 9.28 3.93
CA GLU A 114 8.23 8.27 4.98
C GLU A 114 6.81 7.83 5.40
N PRO A 115 6.65 6.73 6.15
CA PRO A 115 5.33 6.30 6.60
C PRO A 115 4.59 7.42 7.36
N GLY A 116 3.39 7.77 6.88
CA GLY A 116 2.56 8.83 7.46
C GLY A 116 2.76 10.23 6.86
N GLN A 117 3.76 10.41 5.99
CA GLN A 117 3.93 11.63 5.19
C GLN A 117 3.21 11.51 3.86
N LYS A 118 2.60 12.61 3.43
CA LYS A 118 1.98 12.73 2.11
C LYS A 118 3.07 12.68 1.03
N GLY A 119 2.93 11.82 0.02
CA GLY A 119 3.92 11.70 -1.06
C GLY A 119 4.18 10.27 -1.52
N ILE A 120 5.21 10.10 -2.35
CA ILE A 120 5.57 8.80 -2.94
C ILE A 120 6.41 8.00 -1.94
N TRP A 121 6.01 6.79 -1.60
CA TRP A 121 6.79 5.95 -0.69
C TRP A 121 8.11 5.51 -1.30
N ARG A 122 9.19 5.51 -0.51
CA ARG A 122 10.46 4.87 -0.88
C ARG A 122 10.28 3.37 -1.19
N ARG A 123 9.54 2.69 -0.32
CA ARG A 123 9.23 1.25 -0.48
C ARG A 123 8.10 1.04 -1.48
N VAL A 124 8.30 0.10 -2.40
CA VAL A 124 7.27 -0.39 -3.31
C VAL A 124 6.50 -1.58 -2.75
N LEU A 125 5.31 -1.81 -3.28
CA LEU A 125 4.59 -3.06 -3.10
C LEU A 125 5.10 -4.09 -4.12
N GLY A 126 5.49 -5.26 -3.62
CA GLY A 126 5.81 -6.41 -4.46
C GLY A 126 4.58 -7.06 -5.09
N PRO A 127 4.78 -8.10 -5.93
CA PRO A 127 3.67 -8.82 -6.56
C PRO A 127 2.78 -9.48 -5.51
N GLY A 128 1.48 -9.51 -5.78
CA GLY A 128 0.47 -10.08 -4.88
C GLY A 128 -0.75 -9.19 -4.69
N LYS A 129 -1.58 -9.56 -3.72
CA LYS A 129 -2.83 -8.86 -3.38
C LYS A 129 -2.59 -7.93 -2.19
N HIS A 130 -2.90 -6.65 -2.38
CA HIS A 130 -2.72 -5.61 -1.36
C HIS A 130 -4.05 -4.95 -1.01
N ARG A 131 -4.25 -4.70 0.28
CA ARG A 131 -5.46 -4.08 0.84
C ARG A 131 -5.13 -2.66 1.28
N LEU A 132 -5.18 -1.72 0.34
CA LEU A 132 -4.96 -0.29 0.59
C LEU A 132 -6.21 0.49 0.25
N ASN A 133 -6.57 1.46 1.09
CA ASN A 133 -7.74 2.29 0.86
C ASN A 133 -7.51 3.27 -0.32
N PRO A 134 -8.28 3.19 -1.43
CA PRO A 134 -8.07 4.03 -2.62
C PRO A 134 -8.31 5.53 -2.37
N TYR A 135 -9.05 5.88 -1.31
CA TYR A 135 -9.26 7.28 -0.92
C TYR A 135 -8.00 7.91 -0.31
N GLY A 136 -7.19 7.10 0.37
CA GLY A 136 -5.95 7.54 1.00
C GLY A 136 -4.71 7.32 0.14
N TYR A 137 -4.69 6.20 -0.57
CA TYR A 137 -3.53 5.70 -1.31
C TYR A 137 -3.84 5.67 -2.80
N GLN A 138 -2.89 6.11 -3.60
CA GLN A 138 -2.87 5.89 -5.04
C GLN A 138 -1.74 4.93 -5.37
N ILE A 139 -2.03 3.94 -6.20
CA ILE A 139 -1.07 2.90 -6.59
C ILE A 139 -0.88 3.00 -8.09
N ASP A 140 0.36 3.27 -8.50
CA ASP A 140 0.76 3.27 -9.90
C ASP A 140 1.59 2.00 -10.15
N ILE A 141 1.15 1.16 -11.07
CA ILE A 141 1.83 -0.09 -11.40
C ILE A 141 2.93 0.21 -12.43
N ALA A 142 4.17 -0.16 -12.12
CA ALA A 142 5.32 -0.04 -13.00
C ALA A 142 6.01 -1.41 -13.17
N ASP A 143 6.84 -1.56 -14.20
CA ASP A 143 7.57 -2.80 -14.41
C ASP A 143 8.75 -2.92 -13.43
N ALA A 144 9.01 -4.16 -12.97
CA ALA A 144 10.18 -4.44 -12.15
C ALA A 144 11.45 -4.44 -13.00
N VAL A 145 12.59 -4.13 -12.38
CA VAL A 145 13.86 -4.10 -13.09
C VAL A 145 14.41 -5.52 -13.20
N SER A 146 14.51 -6.02 -14.43
CA SER A 146 15.09 -7.31 -14.74
C SER A 146 16.46 -7.11 -15.39
N ILE A 147 17.51 -7.56 -14.73
CA ILE A 147 18.90 -7.48 -15.21
C ILE A 147 19.28 -8.86 -15.75
N PRO A 148 19.41 -9.02 -17.08
CA PRO A 148 19.81 -10.29 -17.67
C PRO A 148 21.27 -10.64 -17.36
N VAL A 149 21.61 -11.92 -17.53
CA VAL A 149 22.99 -12.39 -17.40
C VAL A 149 23.86 -11.72 -18.47
N GLY A 150 25.08 -11.33 -18.09
CA GLY A 150 25.97 -10.55 -18.96
C GLY A 150 25.73 -9.03 -18.89
N TYR A 151 24.82 -8.57 -18.03
CA TYR A 151 24.62 -7.15 -17.75
C TYR A 151 24.78 -6.85 -16.26
N VAL A 152 25.11 -5.60 -15.94
CA VAL A 152 25.05 -5.03 -14.59
C VAL A 152 24.10 -3.85 -14.58
N GLY A 153 23.39 -3.66 -13.47
CA GLY A 153 22.53 -2.49 -13.29
C GLY A 153 23.29 -1.37 -12.58
N VAL A 154 23.58 -0.29 -13.30
CA VAL A 154 24.10 0.94 -12.70
C VAL A 154 22.93 1.70 -12.09
N VAL A 155 23.00 1.97 -10.78
CA VAL A 155 21.91 2.62 -10.05
C VAL A 155 22.18 4.12 -9.91
N THR A 156 21.21 4.92 -10.32
CA THR A 156 21.21 6.37 -10.12
C THR A 156 20.10 6.74 -9.14
N SER A 157 20.47 7.34 -8.01
CA SER A 157 19.53 7.89 -7.04
C SER A 157 19.02 9.24 -7.53
N LEU A 158 17.72 9.36 -7.77
CA LEU A 158 17.07 10.58 -8.25
C LEU A 158 16.72 11.55 -7.10
N SER A 159 16.73 11.04 -5.87
CA SER A 159 16.34 11.74 -4.66
C SER A 159 17.47 11.78 -3.64
N GLY A 160 17.44 12.78 -2.76
CA GLY A 160 18.40 12.92 -1.66
C GLY A 160 19.17 14.24 -1.75
N ARG A 161 20.18 14.38 -0.89
CA ARG A 161 21.06 15.56 -0.91
C ARG A 161 21.94 15.53 -2.16
N GLN A 162 22.12 16.69 -2.80
CA GLN A 162 22.97 16.80 -3.98
C GLN A 162 24.42 16.46 -3.61
N THR A 163 24.97 15.42 -4.24
CA THR A 163 26.39 15.02 -4.09
C THR A 163 27.31 16.02 -4.79
N THR A 164 28.56 16.09 -4.34
CA THR A 164 29.65 16.81 -5.01
C THR A 164 29.86 16.25 -6.42
N PRO A 165 30.02 17.09 -7.46
CA PRO A 165 30.05 16.66 -8.87
C PRO A 165 31.03 15.52 -9.20
N ASP A 166 32.12 15.40 -8.44
CA ASP A 166 33.22 14.46 -8.72
C ASP A 166 33.15 13.16 -7.90
N ALA A 167 32.13 12.97 -7.06
CA ALA A 167 31.99 11.79 -6.21
C ALA A 167 30.77 10.96 -6.60
N PHE A 168 30.88 9.65 -6.43
CA PHE A 168 29.72 8.77 -6.48
C PHE A 168 28.83 8.99 -5.26
N ALA A 169 27.52 8.93 -5.45
CA ALA A 169 26.54 9.12 -4.41
C ALA A 169 26.56 7.97 -3.40
N GLY A 170 26.64 8.33 -2.12
CA GLY A 170 26.43 7.43 -1.00
C GLY A 170 24.95 7.15 -0.72
N ARG A 171 24.69 6.50 0.42
CA ARG A 171 23.33 6.20 0.86
C ARG A 171 22.57 7.48 1.20
N GLY A 172 21.48 7.76 0.49
CA GLY A 172 20.64 8.95 0.71
C GLY A 172 21.13 10.21 -0.01
N GLU A 173 22.16 10.08 -0.84
CA GLU A 173 22.61 11.13 -1.75
C GLU A 173 22.02 10.94 -3.15
N LYS A 174 21.92 12.04 -3.89
CA LYS A 174 21.45 12.07 -5.26
C LYS A 174 22.64 11.97 -6.22
N GLY A 175 22.59 11.02 -7.15
CA GLY A 175 23.65 10.79 -8.14
C GLY A 175 23.84 9.32 -8.46
N VAL A 176 24.85 9.02 -9.27
CA VAL A 176 25.25 7.65 -9.61
C VAL A 176 25.85 6.99 -8.38
N ARG A 177 25.32 5.84 -7.99
CA ARG A 177 25.76 5.12 -6.80
C ARG A 177 27.05 4.33 -7.05
N GLN A 178 27.77 4.06 -5.95
CA GLN A 178 28.95 3.18 -5.97
C GLN A 178 28.57 1.70 -6.08
N ASP A 179 27.40 1.33 -5.55
CA ASP A 179 26.87 -0.02 -5.64
C ASP A 179 26.26 -0.32 -7.02
N ILE A 180 26.62 -1.48 -7.54
CA ILE A 180 26.03 -2.07 -8.74
C ILE A 180 25.04 -3.18 -8.38
N LEU A 181 24.02 -3.36 -9.21
CA LEU A 181 23.12 -4.50 -9.12
C LEU A 181 23.63 -5.64 -9.99
N GLN A 182 23.65 -6.84 -9.40
CA GLN A 182 23.98 -8.07 -10.11
C GLN A 182 22.81 -8.50 -11.02
N PRO A 183 23.02 -9.44 -11.95
CA PRO A 183 21.92 -10.05 -12.70
C PRO A 183 20.84 -10.61 -11.77
N GLY A 184 19.58 -10.26 -12.03
CA GLY A 184 18.47 -10.61 -11.15
C GLY A 184 17.22 -9.75 -11.36
N LEU A 185 16.16 -10.08 -10.63
CA LEU A 185 14.91 -9.33 -10.61
C LEU A 185 14.83 -8.47 -9.36
N TYR A 186 14.69 -7.15 -9.54
CA TYR A 186 14.66 -6.17 -8.46
C TYR A 186 13.33 -5.41 -8.44
N TYR A 187 12.68 -5.43 -7.28
CA TYR A 187 11.49 -4.63 -7.00
C TYR A 187 11.89 -3.29 -6.36
N ILE A 188 12.33 -2.36 -7.19
CA ILE A 188 12.74 -1.01 -6.77
C ILE A 188 11.72 0.04 -7.20
N ASN A 189 11.71 1.19 -6.52
CA ASN A 189 10.88 2.31 -6.91
C ASN A 189 11.52 3.06 -8.08
N PRO A 190 10.94 3.06 -9.29
CA PRO A 190 11.47 3.81 -10.43
C PRO A 190 11.43 5.33 -10.23
N LYS A 191 10.67 5.83 -9.26
CA LYS A 191 10.65 7.26 -8.88
C LYS A 191 11.79 7.65 -7.94
N GLU A 192 12.43 6.68 -7.29
CA GLU A 192 13.58 6.91 -6.40
C GLU A 192 14.90 6.55 -7.09
N LEU A 193 14.93 5.38 -7.75
CA LEU A 193 16.12 4.80 -8.36
C LEU A 193 15.89 4.56 -9.84
N GLN A 194 16.77 5.11 -10.67
CA GLN A 194 16.89 4.74 -12.07
C GLN A 194 17.97 3.67 -12.21
N VAL A 195 17.71 2.61 -12.98
CA VAL A 195 18.69 1.56 -13.26
C VAL A 195 18.95 1.51 -14.75
N ASP A 196 20.20 1.73 -15.11
CA ASP A 196 20.69 1.65 -16.47
C ASP A 196 21.48 0.34 -16.65
N LEU A 197 21.12 -0.43 -17.67
CA LEU A 197 21.73 -1.73 -17.96
C LEU A 197 23.03 -1.52 -18.74
N LEU A 198 24.15 -1.98 -18.17
CA LEU A 198 25.46 -1.96 -18.82
C LEU A 198 25.90 -3.38 -19.12
N GLU A 199 26.24 -3.65 -20.38
CA GLU A 199 26.75 -4.95 -20.80
C GLU A 199 28.17 -5.18 -20.25
N ILE A 200 28.38 -6.32 -19.60
CA ILE A 200 29.67 -6.79 -19.11
C ILE A 200 30.10 -8.00 -19.93
N GLY A 201 30.70 -7.74 -21.09
CA GLY A 201 31.13 -8.78 -22.01
C GLY A 201 32.20 -8.30 -22.98
N VAL A 202 33.07 -9.21 -23.41
CA VAL A 202 34.02 -8.95 -24.49
C VAL A 202 33.26 -9.10 -25.80
N ASN A 203 32.96 -7.97 -26.45
CA ASN A 203 32.28 -7.96 -27.73
C ASN A 203 33.21 -8.57 -28.80
N GLN A 204 32.84 -9.71 -29.41
CA GLN A 204 33.68 -10.44 -30.40
C GLN A 204 34.07 -9.57 -31.60
N VAL A 205 33.31 -8.50 -31.87
CA VAL A 205 33.60 -7.52 -32.94
C VAL A 205 34.91 -6.75 -32.74
N SER A 206 35.47 -6.69 -31.54
CA SER A 206 36.79 -6.06 -31.31
C SER A 206 37.97 -6.91 -31.82
N LEU A 207 37.77 -8.21 -32.08
CA LEU A 207 38.80 -9.14 -32.54
C LEU A 207 38.89 -9.28 -34.07
N GLN A 208 37.93 -8.74 -34.83
CA GLN A 208 38.09 -8.66 -36.28
C GLN A 208 39.01 -7.50 -36.64
N ALA A 209 40.30 -7.81 -36.78
CA ALA A 209 41.25 -6.91 -37.40
C ALA A 209 40.71 -6.48 -38.77
N LYS A 210 40.59 -5.16 -38.96
CA LYS A 210 40.25 -4.53 -40.24
C LYS A 210 41.17 -5.16 -41.30
N PRO A 211 40.64 -5.88 -42.32
CA PRO A 211 41.50 -6.45 -43.34
C PRO A 211 42.24 -5.30 -44.00
N ALA A 212 43.58 -5.36 -43.96
CA ALA A 212 44.41 -4.38 -44.64
C ALA A 212 44.03 -4.39 -46.12
N VAL A 213 43.43 -3.29 -46.57
CA VAL A 213 43.12 -3.06 -47.98
C VAL A 213 44.47 -3.00 -48.70
N LYS A 214 44.70 -3.96 -49.59
CA LYS A 214 45.85 -4.01 -50.50
C LYS A 214 45.72 -2.94 -51.57
#